data_AF-A0A934ZH05-F1
#
_entry.id   AF-A0A934ZH05-F1
#
_cell.length_a   1.000
_cell.length_b   1.000
_cell.length_c   1.000
_cell.angle_alpha   90.00
_cell.angle_beta   90.00
_cell.angle_gamma   90.00
#
_symmetry.space_group_name_H-M   'P 1'
#
loop_
_entity.id
_entity.type
_entity.pdbx_description
1 polymer ?
#
loop_
_entity_poly.entity_id
_entity_poly.type
_entity_poly.pdbx_seq_one_letter_code
_entity_poly.pdbx_strand_id
1 'polypeptide(L)'
;MSFTAALDAVTLNPVDGLALGPGIIAPLPIFNQNQGAIGRAEAEIEQASWRAIALRQQVTTEVTQAHAQLAQARDSLARWRAEVSPSLDRSVQHADEQFTAGEASYLVVLDATRRAIDGRLRLAELEADVRRALAQRDRSAGGSPR
;
A
#
# COMPACT_ATOMS: atom_id res chain seq x y z
N MET A 1 -11.41 -46.60 -1.08
CA MET A 1 -12.40 -47.18 -2.02
C MET A 1 -12.40 -48.69 -1.80
N SER A 2 -13.40 -49.21 -1.09
CA SER A 2 -13.56 -50.66 -0.86
C SER A 2 -14.54 -51.16 -1.92
N PHE A 3 -14.08 -51.96 -2.87
CA PHE A 3 -14.95 -52.63 -3.83
C PHE A 3 -15.40 -53.95 -3.23
N THR A 4 -16.67 -54.05 -2.85
CA THR A 4 -17.29 -55.31 -2.44
C THR A 4 -18.06 -55.86 -3.64
N ALA A 5 -17.56 -56.91 -4.27
CA ALA A 5 -18.30 -57.65 -5.29
C ALA A 5 -19.17 -58.70 -4.59
N ALA A 6 -20.48 -58.55 -4.65
CA ALA A 6 -21.44 -59.58 -4.23
C ALA A 6 -21.99 -60.25 -5.48
N LEU A 7 -21.83 -61.58 -5.60
CA LEU A 7 -22.61 -62.37 -6.55
C LEU A 7 -24.00 -62.57 -5.95
N ASP A 8 -25.01 -61.91 -6.51
CA ASP A 8 -26.41 -62.14 -6.15
C ASP A 8 -27.11 -62.92 -7.28
N ALA A 9 -27.77 -64.02 -6.93
CA ALA A 9 -28.45 -64.90 -7.87
C ALA A 9 -29.93 -64.51 -7.96
N VAL A 10 -30.28 -63.60 -8.87
CA VAL A 10 -31.68 -63.24 -9.12
C VAL A 10 -32.32 -64.30 -10.01
N THR A 11 -33.23 -65.09 -9.43
CA THR A 11 -34.04 -66.08 -10.17
C THR A 11 -35.23 -65.39 -10.85
N LEU A 12 -35.17 -65.21 -12.17
CA LEU A 12 -36.30 -64.77 -12.99
C LEU A 12 -36.75 -65.93 -13.90
N ASN A 13 -37.80 -66.63 -13.44
CA ASN A 13 -38.68 -67.59 -14.14
C ASN A 13 -38.09 -68.72 -15.03
N PRO A 14 -38.75 -69.90 -15.09
CA PRO A 14 -38.15 -71.11 -15.63
C PRO A 14 -38.56 -71.31 -17.10
N VAL A 15 -37.91 -70.62 -18.04
CA VAL A 15 -37.87 -71.08 -19.44
C VAL A 15 -36.52 -70.69 -20.02
N ASP A 16 -35.64 -71.68 -20.12
CA ASP A 16 -34.37 -71.72 -20.85
C ASP A 16 -33.31 -70.63 -20.59
N GLY A 17 -32.30 -71.01 -19.79
CA GLY A 17 -30.98 -70.38 -19.79
C GLY A 17 -30.53 -69.88 -18.42
N LEU A 18 -29.56 -70.57 -17.80
CA LEU A 18 -28.80 -70.05 -16.67
C LEU A 18 -27.96 -68.85 -17.15
N ALA A 19 -28.45 -67.63 -16.98
CA ALA A 19 -27.70 -66.41 -17.26
C ALA A 19 -26.78 -66.06 -16.07
N LEU A 20 -25.55 -66.59 -16.07
CA LEU A 20 -24.48 -66.15 -15.17
C LEU A 20 -23.81 -64.91 -15.79
N GLY A 21 -24.20 -63.73 -15.32
CA GLY A 21 -23.58 -62.46 -15.73
C GLY A 21 -22.95 -61.74 -14.54
N PRO A 22 -21.79 -61.07 -14.71
CA PRO A 22 -21.24 -60.20 -13.67
C PRO A 22 -22.15 -58.99 -13.45
N GLY A 23 -22.73 -58.85 -12.25
CA GLY A 23 -23.45 -57.65 -11.82
C GLY A 23 -22.49 -56.59 -11.27
N ILE A 24 -22.48 -55.38 -11.83
CA ILE A 24 -21.73 -54.24 -11.28
C ILE A 24 -22.72 -53.33 -10.55
N ILE A 25 -22.62 -53.28 -9.22
CA ILE A 25 -23.34 -52.29 -8.39
C ILE A 25 -22.41 -51.08 -8.24
N ALA A 26 -22.67 -50.04 -9.01
CA ALA A 26 -22.07 -48.73 -8.80
C ALA A 26 -23.10 -47.83 -8.09
N PRO A 27 -22.84 -47.35 -6.86
CA PRO A 27 -23.73 -46.38 -6.23
C PRO A 27 -23.71 -45.11 -7.08
N LEU A 28 -24.81 -44.82 -7.77
CA LEU A 28 -25.02 -43.54 -8.46
C LEU A 28 -25.15 -42.45 -7.39
N PRO A 29 -24.17 -41.53 -7.25
CA PRO A 29 -24.23 -40.50 -6.23
C PRO A 29 -25.18 -39.40 -6.68
N ILE A 30 -26.49 -39.65 -6.58
CA ILE A 30 -27.53 -38.66 -6.93
C ILE A 30 -27.50 -37.43 -6.02
N PHE A 31 -27.10 -37.59 -4.75
CA PHE A 31 -27.11 -36.52 -3.74
C PHE A 31 -25.76 -35.85 -3.46
N ASN A 32 -24.62 -36.44 -3.89
CA ASN A 32 -23.28 -35.92 -3.58
C ASN A 32 -22.43 -35.80 -4.84
N GLN A 33 -22.63 -34.72 -5.58
CA GLN A 33 -21.95 -34.42 -6.85
C GLN A 33 -20.76 -33.47 -6.66
N ASN A 34 -20.07 -33.51 -5.51
CA ASN A 34 -18.96 -32.60 -5.18
C ASN A 34 -19.30 -31.09 -5.20
N GLN A 35 -20.59 -30.73 -5.13
CA GLN A 35 -21.06 -29.34 -5.21
C GLN A 35 -20.40 -28.42 -4.18
N GLY A 36 -20.06 -28.93 -2.98
CA GLY A 36 -19.34 -28.16 -1.96
C GLY A 36 -17.84 -27.95 -2.23
N ALA A 37 -17.20 -28.80 -3.05
CA ALA A 37 -15.84 -28.54 -3.51
C ALA A 37 -15.83 -27.50 -4.64
N ILE A 38 -16.80 -27.59 -5.55
CA ILE A 38 -17.01 -26.63 -6.64
C ILE A 38 -17.34 -25.24 -6.05
N GLY A 39 -18.33 -25.15 -5.15
CA GLY A 39 -18.69 -23.89 -4.51
C GLY A 39 -17.55 -23.27 -3.68
N ARG A 40 -16.66 -24.08 -3.09
CA ARG A 40 -15.44 -23.57 -2.44
C ARG A 40 -14.45 -22.98 -3.45
N ALA A 41 -14.21 -23.68 -4.56
CA ALA A 41 -13.33 -23.17 -5.61
C ALA A 41 -13.88 -21.88 -6.24
N GLU A 42 -15.20 -21.80 -6.46
CA GLU A 42 -15.87 -20.58 -6.93
C GLU A 42 -15.70 -19.42 -5.94
N ALA A 43 -15.92 -19.67 -4.64
CA ALA A 43 -15.72 -18.67 -3.60
C ALA A 43 -14.24 -18.22 -3.47
N GLU A 44 -13.28 -19.12 -3.68
CA GLU A 44 -11.85 -18.78 -3.69
C GLU A 44 -11.50 -17.86 -4.87
N ILE A 45 -12.06 -18.11 -6.05
CA ILE A 45 -11.90 -17.25 -7.24
C ILE A 45 -12.54 -15.89 -6.99
N GLU A 46 -13.76 -15.85 -6.46
CA GLU A 46 -14.44 -14.60 -6.11
C GLU A 46 -13.62 -13.80 -5.10
N GLN A 47 -13.14 -14.44 -4.03
CA GLN A 47 -12.29 -13.82 -3.02
C GLN A 47 -11.00 -13.27 -3.63
N ALA A 48 -10.34 -14.01 -4.52
CA ALA A 48 -9.14 -13.55 -5.22
C ALA A 48 -9.42 -12.32 -6.11
N SER A 49 -10.58 -12.29 -6.77
CA SER A 49 -10.99 -11.14 -7.60
C SER A 49 -11.19 -9.88 -6.76
N TRP A 50 -11.86 -9.99 -5.61
CA TRP A 50 -12.06 -8.86 -4.69
C TRP A 50 -10.74 -8.37 -4.09
N ARG A 51 -9.82 -9.29 -3.74
CA ARG A 51 -8.47 -8.93 -3.29
C ARG A 51 -7.70 -8.16 -4.37
N ALA A 52 -7.79 -8.57 -5.63
CA ALA A 52 -7.13 -7.87 -6.73
C ALA A 52 -7.68 -6.45 -6.94
N ILE A 53 -9.00 -6.27 -6.85
CA ILE A 53 -9.65 -4.96 -6.93
C ILE A 53 -9.20 -4.08 -5.75
N ALA A 54 -9.23 -4.60 -4.53
CA ALA A 54 -8.80 -3.87 -3.34
C ALA A 54 -7.33 -3.44 -3.43
N LEU A 55 -6.45 -4.34 -3.88
CA LEU A 55 -5.02 -4.03 -4.08
C LEU A 55 -4.82 -2.93 -5.12
N ARG A 56 -5.54 -2.98 -6.25
CA ARG A 56 -5.49 -1.92 -7.28
C ARG A 56 -5.90 -0.56 -6.71
N GLN A 57 -6.98 -0.54 -5.92
CA GLN A 57 -7.46 0.68 -5.27
C GLN A 57 -6.44 1.23 -4.27
N GLN A 58 -5.83 0.33 -3.48
CA GLN A 58 -4.80 0.67 -2.52
C GLN A 58 -3.58 1.31 -3.20
N VAL A 59 -3.01 0.65 -4.23
CA VAL A 59 -1.85 1.17 -4.97
C VAL A 59 -2.15 2.54 -5.59
N THR A 60 -3.33 2.70 -6.19
CA THR A 60 -3.76 3.99 -6.78
C THR A 60 -3.81 5.09 -5.72
N THR A 61 -4.33 4.77 -4.54
CA THR A 61 -4.41 5.70 -3.41
C THR A 61 -3.02 6.07 -2.89
N GLU A 62 -2.14 5.09 -2.70
CA GLU A 62 -0.76 5.28 -2.23
C GLU A 62 0.06 6.17 -3.16
N VAL A 63 -0.04 5.94 -4.48
CA VAL A 63 0.64 6.76 -5.49
C VAL A 63 0.13 8.20 -5.47
N THR A 64 -1.20 8.37 -5.40
CA THR A 64 -1.83 9.70 -5.36
C THR A 64 -1.42 10.48 -4.12
N GLN A 65 -1.42 9.82 -2.95
CA GLN A 65 -1.00 10.42 -1.69
C GLN A 65 0.49 10.80 -1.71
N ALA A 66 1.36 9.92 -2.21
CA ALA A 66 2.79 10.21 -2.30
C ALA A 66 3.09 11.39 -3.23
N HIS A 67 2.36 11.51 -4.35
CA HIS A 67 2.45 12.66 -5.24
C HIS A 67 2.01 13.96 -4.56
N ALA A 68 0.90 13.95 -3.81
CA ALA A 68 0.41 15.11 -3.08
C ALA A 68 1.40 15.56 -1.99
N GLN A 69 1.96 14.61 -1.23
CA GLN A 69 2.96 14.88 -0.19
C GLN A 69 4.22 15.53 -0.78
N LEU A 70 4.69 15.06 -1.93
CA LEU A 70 5.83 15.64 -2.62
C LEU A 70 5.54 17.08 -3.10
N ALA A 71 4.36 17.33 -3.66
CA ALA A 71 3.96 18.66 -4.08
C ALA A 71 3.93 19.62 -2.88
N GLN A 72 3.33 19.21 -1.76
CA GLN A 72 3.28 20.00 -0.53
C GLN A 72 4.67 20.29 0.05
N ALA A 73 5.57 19.30 0.08
CA ALA A 73 6.93 19.48 0.59
C ALA A 73 7.71 20.49 -0.26
N ARG A 74 7.58 20.41 -1.60
CA ARG A 74 8.22 21.35 -2.53
C ARG A 74 7.70 22.77 -2.37
N ASP A 75 6.39 22.93 -2.24
CA ASP A 75 5.77 24.23 -2.02
C ASP A 75 6.20 24.86 -0.69
N SER A 76 6.24 24.07 0.38
CA SER A 76 6.73 24.50 1.69
C SER A 76 8.18 24.99 1.63
N LEU A 77 9.06 24.24 0.95
CA LEU A 77 10.46 24.62 0.75
C LEU A 77 10.59 25.89 -0.10
N ALA A 78 9.81 26.01 -1.17
CA ALA A 78 9.84 27.18 -2.04
C ALA A 78 9.41 28.45 -1.30
N ARG A 79 8.29 28.39 -0.56
CA ARG A 79 7.82 29.51 0.26
C ARG A 79 8.82 29.90 1.34
N TRP A 80 9.39 28.92 2.05
CA TRP A 80 10.39 29.20 3.07
C TRP A 80 11.61 29.95 2.52
N ARG A 81 12.14 29.49 1.36
CA ARG A 81 13.27 30.15 0.69
C ARG A 81 12.94 31.54 0.17
N ALA A 82 11.72 31.75 -0.31
CA ALA A 82 11.31 33.02 -0.90
C ALA A 82 10.96 34.08 0.16
N GLU A 83 10.33 33.68 1.27
CA GLU A 83 9.73 34.61 2.22
C GLU A 83 10.50 34.67 3.54
N VAL A 84 10.81 33.50 4.12
CA VAL A 84 11.31 33.41 5.50
C VAL A 84 12.82 33.59 5.57
N SER A 85 13.59 32.87 4.74
CA SER A 85 15.05 32.98 4.75
C SER A 85 15.54 34.42 4.55
N PRO A 86 15.05 35.19 3.56
CA PRO A 86 15.48 36.57 3.37
C PRO A 86 14.99 37.50 4.48
N SER A 87 13.86 37.18 5.12
CA SER A 87 13.39 37.96 6.27
C SER A 87 14.31 37.81 7.48
N LEU A 88 14.79 36.60 7.75
CA LEU A 88 15.71 36.33 8.85
C LEU A 88 17.07 36.98 8.62
N ASP A 89 17.60 36.91 7.40
CA ASP A 89 18.88 37.57 7.06
C ASP A 89 18.75 39.10 7.20
N ARG A 90 17.63 39.69 6.75
CA ARG A 90 17.34 41.12 6.97
C ARG A 90 17.21 41.50 8.44
N SER A 91 16.63 40.63 9.27
CA SER A 91 16.56 40.88 10.72
C SER A 91 17.93 40.95 11.38
N VAL A 92 18.89 40.11 10.94
CA VAL A 92 20.28 40.19 11.41
C VAL A 92 20.93 41.49 10.97
N GLN A 93 20.76 41.86 9.70
CA GLN A 93 21.32 43.11 9.16
C GLN A 93 20.78 44.34 9.92
N HIS A 94 19.46 44.42 10.14
CA HIS A 94 18.87 45.53 10.88
C HIS A 94 19.31 45.59 12.34
N ALA A 95 19.50 44.44 13.00
CA ALA A 95 20.02 44.42 14.35
C ALA A 95 21.47 44.95 14.41
N ASP A 96 22.29 44.62 13.41
CA ASP A 96 23.67 45.09 13.30
C ASP A 96 23.75 46.61 13.03
N GLU A 97 22.85 47.13 12.18
CA GLU A 97 22.70 48.56 11.91
C GLU A 97 22.34 49.33 13.20
N GLN A 98 21.36 48.85 13.97
CA GLN A 98 20.95 49.46 15.24
C GLN A 98 22.04 49.42 16.31
N PHE A 99 22.79 48.32 16.40
CA PHE A 99 23.92 48.22 17.31
C PHE A 99 25.02 49.23 16.94
N THR A 100 25.38 49.32 15.66
CA THR A 100 26.41 50.24 15.17
C THR A 100 26.00 51.70 15.34
N ALA A 101 24.72 52.01 15.22
CA ALA A 101 24.15 53.33 15.50
C ALA A 101 24.07 53.66 17.00
N GLY A 102 24.33 52.70 17.90
CA GLY A 102 24.19 52.85 19.35
C GLY A 102 22.73 52.84 19.84
N GLU A 103 21.78 52.47 18.99
CA GLU A 103 20.35 52.42 19.29
C GLU A 103 19.93 51.13 20.01
N ALA A 104 20.73 50.07 19.88
CA ALA A 104 20.48 48.78 20.51
C ALA A 104 21.74 48.16 21.14
N SER A 105 21.55 47.31 22.14
CA SER A 105 22.61 46.47 22.70
C SER A 105 23.01 45.35 21.73
N TYR A 106 24.27 44.92 21.78
CA TYR A 106 24.77 43.78 21.00
C TYR A 106 23.98 42.47 21.24
N LEU A 107 23.29 42.35 22.38
CA LEU A 107 22.40 41.22 22.66
C LEU A 107 21.28 41.06 21.60
N VAL A 108 20.85 42.16 20.98
CA VAL A 108 19.83 42.12 19.90
C VAL A 108 20.40 41.44 18.65
N VAL A 109 21.68 41.71 18.31
CA VAL A 109 22.38 41.06 17.20
C VAL A 109 22.54 39.55 17.45
N LEU A 110 22.91 39.18 18.67
CA LEU A 110 23.02 37.78 19.09
C LEU A 110 21.69 37.03 18.97
N ASP A 111 20.58 37.64 19.43
CA ASP A 111 19.26 37.02 19.34
C ASP A 111 18.80 36.87 17.89
N ALA A 112 18.97 37.91 17.06
CA ALA A 112 18.65 37.84 15.64
C ALA A 112 19.48 36.77 14.91
N THR A 113 20.77 36.68 15.22
CA THR A 113 21.69 35.68 14.65
C THR A 113 21.29 34.27 15.05
N ARG A 114 20.93 34.05 16.32
CA ARG A 114 20.40 32.76 16.79
C ARG A 114 19.17 32.34 16.00
N ARG A 115 18.19 33.23 15.83
CA ARG A 115 16.98 32.96 15.05
C ARG A 115 17.30 32.64 13.59
N ALA A 116 18.28 33.32 12.99
CA ALA A 116 18.72 33.02 11.63
C ALA A 116 19.36 31.61 11.52
N ILE A 117 20.13 31.19 12.53
CA ILE A 117 20.68 29.83 12.61
C ILE A 117 19.56 28.79 12.73
N ASP A 118 18.59 29.01 13.62
CA ASP A 118 17.42 28.13 13.78
C ASP A 118 16.63 28.03 12.46
N GLY A 119 16.50 29.15 11.73
CA GLY A 119 15.87 29.17 10.41
C GLY A 119 16.65 28.43 9.32
N ARG A 120 17.99 28.40 9.38
CA ARG A 120 18.83 27.60 8.48
C ARG A 120 18.69 26.11 8.78
N LEU A 121 18.58 25.73 10.05
CA LEU A 121 18.25 24.35 10.43
C LEU A 121 16.90 23.95 9.85
N ARG A 122 15.88 24.80 10.00
CA ARG A 122 14.55 24.54 9.43
C ARG A 122 14.55 24.41 7.90
N LEU A 123 15.36 25.22 7.21
CA LEU A 123 15.54 25.08 5.77
C LEU A 123 16.11 23.70 5.40
N ALA A 124 17.15 23.23 6.11
CA ALA A 124 17.74 21.92 5.88
C ALA A 124 16.74 20.77 6.13
N GLU A 125 15.88 20.90 7.14
CA GLU A 125 14.79 19.95 7.39
C GLU A 125 13.80 19.89 6.22
N LEU A 126 13.36 21.04 5.69
CA LEU A 126 12.45 21.11 4.54
C LEU A 126 13.06 20.49 3.28
N GLU A 127 14.36 20.67 3.07
CA GLU A 127 15.08 19.99 1.98
C GLU A 127 15.12 18.47 2.18
N ALA A 128 15.32 18.02 3.42
CA ALA A 128 15.26 16.60 3.75
C ALA A 128 13.84 16.04 3.55
N ASP A 129 12.79 16.79 3.89
CA ASP A 129 11.40 16.40 3.68
C ASP A 129 11.08 16.20 2.19
N VAL A 130 11.54 17.11 1.32
CA VAL A 130 11.40 16.94 -0.13
C VAL A 130 12.10 15.67 -0.62
N ARG A 131 13.32 15.39 -0.14
CA ARG A 131 14.07 14.17 -0.50
C ARG A 131 13.35 12.90 -0.04
N ARG A 132 12.78 12.90 1.18
CA ARG A 132 11.99 11.77 1.69
C ARG A 132 10.70 11.57 0.89
N ALA A 133 10.00 12.65 0.56
CA ALA A 133 8.78 12.58 -0.24
C ALA A 133 9.04 12.10 -1.68
N LEU A 134 10.18 12.48 -2.27
CA LEU A 134 10.65 11.92 -3.55
C LEU A 134 10.83 10.40 -3.45
N ALA A 135 11.59 9.95 -2.46
CA ALA A 135 11.83 8.52 -2.25
C ALA A 135 10.52 7.74 -1.99
N GLN A 136 9.56 8.32 -1.25
CA GLN A 136 8.26 7.70 -1.01
C GLN A 136 7.44 7.56 -2.30
N ARG A 137 7.45 8.58 -3.16
CA ARG A 137 6.77 8.54 -4.47
C ARG A 137 7.39 7.49 -5.39
N ASP A 138 8.72 7.38 -5.41
CA ASP A 138 9.38 6.39 -6.26
C ASP A 138 9.10 4.97 -5.75
N ARG A 139 9.06 4.76 -4.42
CA ARG A 139 8.63 3.49 -3.83
C ARG A 139 7.19 3.11 -4.19
N SER A 140 6.23 4.04 -4.10
CA SER A 140 4.83 3.75 -4.44
C SER A 140 4.61 3.49 -5.94
N ALA A 141 5.48 4.04 -6.79
CA ALA A 141 5.49 3.76 -8.23
C ALA A 141 6.21 2.44 -8.61
N GLY A 142 6.73 1.68 -7.64
CA GLY A 142 7.46 0.44 -7.87
C GLY A 142 8.93 0.63 -8.29
N GLY A 143 9.47 1.85 -8.20
CA GLY A 143 10.85 2.18 -8.52
C GLY A 143 11.78 1.94 -7.32
N SER A 144 12.77 1.06 -7.51
CA SER A 144 13.94 1.01 -6.63
C SER A 144 14.67 2.36 -6.66
N PRO A 145 15.09 2.93 -5.51
CA PRO A 145 15.80 4.21 -5.49
C PRO A 145 17.10 4.10 -6.30
N ARG A 146 17.31 5.02 -7.25
CA ARG A 146 18.56 5.15 -8.02
C ARG A 146 19.37 6.35 -7.52
#